data_AF-R6SL12-F1
#
_entry.id   AF-R6SL12-F1
#
_cell.length_a   1.000
_cell.length_b   1.000
_cell.length_c   1.000
_cell.angle_alpha   90.00
_cell.angle_beta   90.00
_cell.angle_gamma   90.00
#
_symmetry.space_group_name_H-M   'P 1'
#
loop_
_entity.id
_entity.type
_entity.pdbx_description
1 polymer ?
#
loop_
_entity_poly.entity_id
_entity_poly.type
_entity_poly.pdbx_seq_one_letter_code
_entity_poly.pdbx_strand_id
1 'polypeptide(L)'
;MPYRTVLKKFAEATQDDAFDIFRMQVKNQTYKIFITKTKCNKRCQVHCTGNQITVERWIPMGTHPIPTVAFTYQPSALMEPDTFCLVVISGQPNTISGLDEGIFSSLGKLHADSPKDKLYVMSEHAFETYFIPTLGDIA
;
A
#
# COMPACT_ATOMS: atom_id res chain seq x y z
N MET A 1 -11.13 -9.83 7.52
CA MET A 1 -10.82 -9.01 6.33
C MET A 1 -10.88 -9.91 5.11
N PRO A 2 -11.98 -9.87 4.35
CA PRO A 2 -12.28 -10.85 3.30
C PRO A 2 -11.26 -10.87 2.16
N TYR A 3 -10.63 -9.73 1.82
CA TYR A 3 -9.68 -9.65 0.71
C TYR A 3 -8.36 -10.40 0.94
N ARG A 4 -7.87 -10.52 2.18
CA ARG A 4 -6.64 -11.30 2.45
C ARG A 4 -6.84 -12.78 2.15
N THR A 5 -8.04 -13.30 2.42
CA THR A 5 -8.42 -14.67 2.04
C THR A 5 -8.50 -14.81 0.53
N VAL A 6 -8.99 -13.79 -0.19
CA VAL A 6 -8.97 -13.76 -1.65
C VAL A 6 -7.54 -13.79 -2.17
N LEU A 7 -6.66 -12.90 -1.70
CA LEU A 7 -5.25 -12.86 -2.10
C LEU A 7 -4.54 -14.19 -1.87
N LYS A 8 -4.74 -14.84 -0.71
CA LYS A 8 -4.15 -16.15 -0.42
C LYS A 8 -4.56 -17.27 -1.39
N LYS A 9 -5.66 -17.12 -2.13
CA LYS A 9 -6.05 -18.08 -3.17
C LYS A 9 -5.28 -17.89 -4.48
N PHE A 10 -4.83 -16.67 -4.75
CA PHE A 10 -4.24 -16.28 -6.03
C PHE A 10 -2.74 -15.94 -5.96
N ALA A 11 -2.19 -15.79 -4.76
CA ALA A 11 -0.82 -15.34 -4.54
C ALA A 11 -0.03 -16.28 -3.63
N GLU A 12 1.28 -16.32 -3.88
CA GLU A 12 2.25 -16.77 -2.91
C GLU A 12 2.37 -15.73 -1.80
N ALA A 13 2.14 -16.15 -0.55
CA ALA A 13 2.17 -15.27 0.60
C ALA A 13 3.46 -15.49 1.40
N THR A 14 4.23 -14.43 1.61
CA THR A 14 5.33 -14.36 2.56
C THR A 14 5.07 -13.22 3.56
N GLN A 15 5.95 -13.06 4.54
CA GLN A 15 5.80 -12.02 5.55
C GLN A 15 7.15 -11.61 6.12
N ASP A 16 7.23 -10.35 6.54
CA ASP A 16 8.29 -9.82 7.40
C ASP A 16 7.68 -9.15 8.64
N ASP A 17 8.47 -8.41 9.42
CA ASP A 17 7.98 -7.76 10.64
C ASP A 17 6.98 -6.63 10.36
N ALA A 18 7.06 -5.98 9.19
CA ALA A 18 6.26 -4.82 8.83
C ALA A 18 5.08 -5.15 7.90
N PHE A 19 5.18 -6.20 7.09
CA PHE A 19 4.28 -6.48 5.97
C PHE A 19 3.86 -7.94 5.89
N ASP A 20 2.62 -8.14 5.45
CA ASP A 20 2.23 -9.35 4.71
C ASP A 20 2.50 -9.09 3.22
N ILE A 21 3.25 -9.97 2.57
CA ILE A 21 3.71 -9.79 1.20
C ILE A 21 3.04 -10.84 0.31
N PHE A 22 2.44 -10.40 -0.79
CA PHE A 22 1.76 -11.27 -1.75
C PHE A 22 2.36 -11.08 -3.14
N ARG A 23 2.72 -12.18 -3.78
CA ARG A 23 3.19 -12.20 -5.17
C ARG A 23 2.21 -12.96 -6.05
N MET A 24 1.79 -12.35 -7.15
CA MET A 24 0.85 -12.96 -8.10
C MET A 24 1.07 -12.45 -9.52
N GLN A 25 0.54 -13.21 -10.48
CA GLN A 25 0.50 -12.83 -11.89
C GLN A 25 -0.96 -12.64 -12.34
N VAL A 26 -1.25 -11.49 -12.93
CA VAL A 26 -2.59 -11.09 -13.38
C VAL A 26 -2.48 -10.57 -14.81
N LYS A 27 -3.17 -11.19 -15.77
CA LYS A 27 -3.22 -10.77 -17.19
C LYS A 27 -1.81 -10.42 -17.75
N ASN A 28 -0.85 -11.33 -17.57
CA ASN A 28 0.56 -11.22 -17.96
C ASN A 28 1.41 -10.16 -17.22
N GLN A 29 0.91 -9.60 -16.13
CA GLN A 29 1.65 -8.66 -15.30
C GLN A 29 1.97 -9.27 -13.93
N THR A 30 3.19 -9.05 -13.45
CA THR A 30 3.63 -9.49 -12.12
C THR A 30 3.35 -8.41 -11.10
N TYR A 31 2.75 -8.80 -9.97
CA TYR A 31 2.42 -7.93 -8.87
C TYR A 31 3.12 -8.36 -7.59
N LYS A 32 3.59 -7.38 -6.82
CA LYS A 32 4.10 -7.55 -5.47
C LYS A 32 3.37 -6.58 -4.55
N ILE A 33 2.55 -7.14 -3.67
CA ILE A 33 1.61 -6.39 -2.83
C ILE A 33 2.08 -6.50 -1.38
N PHE A 34 2.36 -5.36 -0.77
CA PHE A 34 2.76 -5.21 0.62
C PHE A 34 1.58 -4.67 1.40
N ILE A 35 1.05 -5.45 2.35
CA ILE A 35 -0.02 -5.00 3.24
C ILE A 35 0.59 -4.74 4.61
N THR A 36 0.49 -3.50 5.11
CA THR A 36 1.07 -3.15 6.42
C THR A 36 0.44 -3.99 7.53
N LYS A 37 1.26 -4.55 8.42
CA LYS A 37 0.78 -5.23 9.64
C LYS A 37 0.26 -4.23 10.66
N THR A 38 0.92 -3.07 10.78
CA THR A 38 0.45 -1.97 11.62
C THR A 38 -0.76 -1.29 10.99
N LYS A 39 -1.86 -1.26 11.72
CA LYS A 39 -3.11 -0.61 11.29
C LYS A 39 -3.06 0.90 11.55
N CYS A 40 -3.45 1.67 10.54
CA CYS A 40 -3.75 3.08 10.63
C CYS A 40 -5.21 3.31 11.04
N ASN A 41 -5.46 4.33 11.84
CA ASN A 41 -6.79 4.83 12.16
C ASN A 41 -6.94 6.26 11.65
N LYS A 42 -8.09 6.90 11.92
CA LYS A 42 -8.37 8.28 11.49
C LYS A 42 -7.43 9.34 12.08
N ARG A 43 -6.55 8.97 13.00
CA ARG A 43 -5.48 9.84 13.54
C ARG A 43 -4.14 9.61 12.86
N CYS A 44 -4.07 8.76 11.85
CA CYS A 44 -2.85 8.50 11.10
C CYS A 44 -2.86 9.26 9.78
N GLN A 45 -1.73 9.85 9.42
CA GLN A 45 -1.48 10.51 8.14
C GLN A 45 -0.27 9.85 7.48
N VAL A 46 -0.34 9.65 6.17
CA VAL A 46 0.71 9.01 5.39
C VAL A 46 1.29 10.04 4.43
N HIS A 47 2.61 10.18 4.46
CA HIS A 47 3.37 11.11 3.64
C HIS A 47 4.32 10.31 2.75
N CYS A 48 4.13 10.42 1.44
CA CYS A 48 4.96 9.78 0.41
C CYS A 48 5.83 10.85 -0.23
N THR A 49 6.87 11.30 0.46
CA THR A 49 7.69 12.45 0.04
C THR A 49 9.16 12.13 0.21
N GLY A 50 10.03 12.68 -0.65
CA GLY A 50 11.48 12.55 -0.46
C GLY A 50 11.99 11.11 -0.44
N ASN A 51 11.43 10.25 -1.30
CA ASN A 51 11.78 8.82 -1.38
C ASN A 51 11.57 8.05 -0.07
N GLN A 52 10.55 8.39 0.70
CA GLN A 52 10.14 7.66 1.89
C GLN A 52 8.63 7.67 2.07
N ILE A 53 8.09 6.61 2.67
CA ILE A 53 6.71 6.56 3.14
C ILE A 53 6.76 6.72 4.65
N THR A 54 6.40 7.90 5.15
CA THR A 54 6.35 8.21 6.58
C THR A 54 4.91 8.19 7.05
N VAL A 55 4.63 7.46 8.12
CA VAL A 55 3.31 7.46 8.75
C VAL A 55 3.38 8.16 10.08
N GLU A 56 2.67 9.27 10.18
CA GLU A 56 2.50 10.03 11.41
C GLU A 56 1.20 9.65 12.09
N ARG A 57 1.21 9.63 13.43
CA ARG A 57 0.05 9.40 14.27
C ARG A 57 -0.10 10.54 15.25
N TRP A 58 -1.32 11.09 15.29
CA TRP A 58 -1.70 12.10 16.27
C TRP A 58 -2.06 11.43 17.60
N ILE A 59 -1.19 11.61 18.59
CA ILE A 59 -1.34 11.04 19.94
C ILE A 59 -1.94 12.12 20.85
N PRO A 60 -3.04 11.85 21.58
CA PRO A 60 -3.57 12.81 22.54
C PRO A 60 -2.58 13.00 23.70
N MET A 61 -2.05 14.21 23.85
CA MET A 61 -1.11 14.58 24.92
C MET A 61 -1.60 15.88 25.58
N GLY A 62 -2.28 15.75 26.73
CA GLY A 62 -2.87 16.92 27.39
C GLY A 62 -3.99 17.56 26.55
N THR A 63 -3.92 18.88 26.34
CA THR A 63 -4.96 19.65 25.63
C THR A 63 -4.82 19.61 24.11
N HIS A 64 -3.64 19.31 23.56
CA HIS A 64 -3.39 19.29 22.12
C HIS A 64 -2.77 17.96 21.69
N PRO A 65 -3.31 17.28 20.65
CA PRO A 65 -2.68 16.11 20.10
C PRO A 65 -1.34 16.48 19.44
N ILE A 66 -0.33 15.63 19.60
CA ILE A 66 1.01 15.82 19.03
C ILE A 66 1.23 14.78 17.93
N PRO A 67 1.77 15.17 16.76
CA PRO A 67 2.15 14.21 15.73
C PRO A 67 3.39 13.43 16.15
N THR A 68 3.38 12.12 15.96
CA THR A 68 4.54 11.25 16.21
C THR A 68 4.71 10.31 15.03
N VAL A 69 5.95 10.15 14.56
CA VAL A 69 6.26 9.17 13.50
C VAL A 69 6.04 7.77 14.06
N ALA A 70 5.09 7.05 13.48
CA ALA A 70 4.78 5.67 13.84
C ALA A 70 5.73 4.70 13.14
N PHE A 71 6.02 4.93 11.86
CA PHE A 71 6.94 4.12 11.07
C PHE A 71 7.33 4.84 9.76
N THR A 72 8.48 4.44 9.21
CA THR A 72 8.99 4.93 7.93
C THR A 72 9.43 3.75 7.07
N TYR A 73 9.08 3.76 5.79
CA TYR A 73 9.51 2.77 4.82
C TYR A 73 10.31 3.40 3.69
N GLN A 74 11.33 2.67 3.24
CA GLN A 74 12.17 3.05 2.11
C GLN A 74 11.68 2.34 0.84
N PRO A 75 11.29 3.08 -0.22
CA PRO A 75 10.81 2.50 -1.47
C PRO A 75 11.80 1.56 -2.14
N SER A 76 13.11 1.82 -2.00
CA SER A 76 14.16 0.94 -2.53
C SER A 76 14.10 -0.49 -1.98
N ALA A 77 13.54 -0.69 -0.79
CA ALA A 77 13.34 -2.02 -0.20
C ALA A 77 12.05 -2.70 -0.70
N LEU A 78 11.12 -1.94 -1.29
CA LEU A 78 9.79 -2.39 -1.70
C LEU A 78 9.69 -2.61 -3.21
N MET A 79 10.47 -1.85 -3.98
CA MET A 79 10.45 -1.89 -5.44
C MET A 79 11.24 -3.08 -6.00
N GLU A 80 10.72 -3.65 -7.07
CA GLU A 80 11.33 -4.76 -7.81
C GLU A 80 11.21 -4.48 -9.31
N PRO A 81 12.27 -4.68 -10.11
CA PRO A 81 12.21 -4.46 -11.56
C PRO A 81 11.07 -5.24 -12.23
N ASP A 82 10.50 -4.66 -13.28
CA ASP A 82 9.44 -5.24 -14.13
C ASP A 82 8.16 -5.70 -13.38
N THR A 83 7.99 -5.26 -12.14
CA THR A 83 6.93 -5.68 -11.23
C THR A 83 6.10 -4.49 -10.77
N PHE A 84 4.78 -4.64 -10.71
CA PHE A 84 3.90 -3.67 -10.07
C PHE A 84 4.00 -3.81 -8.55
N CYS A 85 4.65 -2.85 -7.90
CA CYS A 85 4.80 -2.82 -6.45
C CYS A 85 3.70 -1.97 -5.81
N LEU A 86 2.87 -2.59 -4.98
CA LEU A 86 1.74 -1.94 -4.30
C LEU A 86 1.95 -1.97 -2.79
N VAL A 87 1.83 -0.83 -2.12
CA VAL A 87 1.80 -0.69 -0.66
C VAL A 87 0.39 -0.33 -0.24
N VAL A 88 -0.22 -1.24 0.51
CA VAL A 88 -1.57 -1.11 1.05
C VAL A 88 -1.46 -0.77 2.54
N ILE A 89 -1.89 0.43 2.89
CA ILE A 89 -1.95 0.90 4.27
C ILE A 89 -3.21 0.31 4.92
N SER A 90 -3.02 -0.67 5.80
CA SER A 90 -4.10 -1.31 6.55
C SER A 90 -4.84 -0.32 7.44
N GLY A 91 -6.16 -0.45 7.53
CA GLY A 91 -7.05 0.38 8.33
C GLY A 91 -7.59 1.59 7.58
N GLN A 92 -7.82 2.69 8.31
CA GLN A 92 -8.48 3.88 7.80
C GLN A 92 -7.61 5.13 8.07
N PRO A 93 -6.50 5.31 7.34
CA PRO A 93 -5.72 6.55 7.45
C PRO A 93 -6.60 7.75 7.08
N ASN A 94 -6.34 8.90 7.71
CA ASN A 94 -7.05 10.14 7.41
C ASN A 94 -6.72 10.64 6.00
N THR A 95 -5.44 10.57 5.63
CA THR A 95 -4.92 11.10 4.38
C THR A 95 -3.68 10.33 3.96
N ILE A 96 -3.50 10.19 2.65
CA ILE A 96 -2.25 9.77 2.00
C ILE A 96 -1.87 10.88 1.03
N SER A 97 -0.68 11.45 1.19
CA SER A 97 -0.20 12.63 0.46
C SER A 97 1.13 12.35 -0.24
N GLY A 98 1.50 13.16 -1.25
CA GLY A 98 2.73 13.00 -2.04
C GLY A 98 2.67 11.88 -3.08
N LEU A 99 1.47 11.45 -3.48
CA LEU A 99 1.27 10.36 -4.44
C LEU A 99 1.57 10.76 -5.90
N ASP A 100 1.81 12.04 -6.15
CA ASP A 100 2.22 12.64 -7.41
C ASP A 100 3.73 12.99 -7.45
N GLU A 101 4.45 12.73 -6.37
CA GLU A 101 5.86 13.07 -6.23
C GLU A 101 6.78 11.91 -6.61
N GLY A 102 7.72 12.17 -7.52
CA GLY A 102 8.84 11.28 -7.80
C GLY A 102 8.41 9.88 -8.20
N ILE A 103 8.73 8.88 -7.38
CA ILE A 103 8.46 7.45 -7.64
C ILE A 103 7.12 6.97 -7.09
N PHE A 104 6.38 7.80 -6.36
CA PHE A 104 5.10 7.41 -5.79
C PHE A 104 3.98 7.58 -6.82
N SER A 105 2.95 6.74 -6.70
CA SER A 105 1.74 6.86 -7.50
C SER A 105 0.53 6.43 -6.68
N SER A 106 -0.61 7.09 -6.89
CA SER A 106 -1.89 6.48 -6.54
C SER A 106 -2.28 5.49 -7.63
N LEU A 107 -2.81 4.33 -7.24
CA LEU A 107 -3.44 3.44 -8.21
C LEU A 107 -4.91 3.87 -8.38
N GLY A 108 -5.25 4.36 -9.56
CA GLY A 108 -6.66 4.54 -9.97
C GLY A 108 -7.20 3.22 -10.51
N LYS A 109 -7.16 3.07 -11.84
CA LYS A 109 -7.41 1.79 -12.53
C LYS A 109 -6.07 1.23 -13.03
N LEU A 110 -5.83 -0.06 -12.79
CA LEU A 110 -4.69 -0.77 -13.40
C LEU A 110 -4.95 -0.89 -14.89
N HIS A 111 -4.15 -0.20 -15.68
CA HIS A 111 -4.12 -0.36 -17.12
C HIS A 111 -2.83 -1.08 -17.53
N ALA A 112 -2.84 -1.74 -18.68
CA ALA A 112 -1.68 -2.45 -19.21
C ALA A 112 -0.42 -1.56 -19.28
N ASP A 113 -0.65 -0.26 -19.51
CA ASP A 113 0.36 0.77 -19.71
C ASP A 113 0.78 1.51 -18.44
N SER A 114 0.33 1.06 -17.26
CA SER A 114 0.73 1.69 -16.00
C SER A 114 2.25 1.56 -15.77
N PRO A 115 2.94 2.61 -15.32
CA PRO A 115 4.40 2.61 -15.15
C PRO A 115 4.84 1.63 -14.06
N LYS A 116 5.81 0.76 -14.37
CA LYS A 116 6.34 -0.26 -13.44
C LYS A 116 7.48 0.27 -12.56
N ASP A 117 8.03 1.43 -12.88
CA ASP A 117 9.04 2.15 -12.12
C ASP A 117 8.44 3.01 -10.98
N LYS A 118 7.16 2.79 -10.66
CA LYS A 118 6.46 3.50 -9.59
C LYS A 118 6.09 2.56 -8.44
N LEU A 119 6.11 3.11 -7.24
CA LEU A 119 5.57 2.50 -6.04
C LEU A 119 4.15 3.01 -5.80
N TYR A 120 3.18 2.11 -5.96
CA TYR A 120 1.77 2.45 -5.82
C TYR A 120 1.38 2.39 -4.35
N VAL A 121 0.93 3.49 -3.77
CA VAL A 121 0.53 3.54 -2.35
C VAL A 121 -0.96 3.84 -2.25
N MET A 122 -1.70 3.06 -1.46
CA MET A 122 -3.14 3.23 -1.31
C MET A 122 -3.65 2.78 0.06
N SER A 123 -4.87 3.20 0.40
CA SER A 123 -5.56 2.71 1.59
C SER A 123 -6.13 1.31 1.33
N GLU A 124 -6.35 0.55 2.41
CA GLU A 124 -7.06 -0.72 2.37
C GLU A 124 -8.42 -0.64 1.65
N HIS A 125 -9.18 0.43 1.90
CA HIS A 125 -10.47 0.65 1.23
C HIS A 125 -10.32 0.83 -0.29
N ALA A 126 -9.34 1.61 -0.74
CA ALA A 126 -9.07 1.79 -2.17
C ALA A 126 -8.62 0.46 -2.82
N PHE A 127 -7.79 -0.31 -2.13
CA PHE A 127 -7.36 -1.63 -2.60
C PHE A 127 -8.53 -2.61 -2.75
N GLU A 128 -9.43 -2.68 -1.76
CA GLU A 128 -10.64 -3.50 -1.84
C GLU A 128 -11.58 -3.05 -2.96
N THR A 129 -11.67 -1.75 -3.23
CA THR A 129 -12.61 -1.19 -4.20
C THR A 129 -12.11 -1.30 -5.64
N TYR A 130 -10.80 -1.11 -5.86
CA TYR A 130 -10.24 -0.98 -7.21
C TYR A 130 -9.40 -2.18 -7.65
N PHE A 131 -8.70 -2.84 -6.72
CA PHE A 131 -7.82 -3.97 -7.07
C PHE A 131 -8.54 -5.31 -6.96
N ILE A 132 -9.18 -5.60 -5.83
CA ILE A 132 -9.79 -6.91 -5.58
C ILE A 132 -10.82 -7.35 -6.65
N PRO A 133 -11.69 -6.47 -7.19
CA PRO A 133 -12.60 -6.86 -8.26
C PRO A 133 -11.88 -7.35 -9.52
N THR A 134 -10.72 -6.77 -9.83
CA THR A 134 -9.92 -7.19 -11.00
C THR A 134 -9.39 -8.61 -10.88
N LEU A 135 -9.26 -9.15 -9.66
CA LEU A 135 -8.93 -10.56 -9.43
C LEU A 135 -10.13 -11.49 -9.67
N GLY A 136 -11.34 -11.01 -9.38
CA GLY A 136 -12.58 -11.76 -9.63
C GLY A 136 -12.85 -11.96 -11.12
N ASP A 137 -12.47 -11.00 -11.97
CA ASP A 137 -12.59 -11.10 -13.42
C ASP A 137 -11.59 -12.07 -14.07
N ILE A 138 -10.68 -12.67 -13.29
CA ILE A 138 -9.65 -13.61 -13.76
C ILE A 138 -9.99 -15.05 -13.36
N ALA A 139 -10.89 -15.24 -12.40
CA ALA A 139 -11.36 -16.55 -11.94
C ALA A 139 -12.54 -17.06 -12.77
#